data_AF-A0AAW0XNM5-F1
#
_entry.id   AF-A0AAW0XNM5-F1
#
_cell.length_a   1.000
_cell.length_b   1.000
_cell.length_c   1.000
_cell.angle_alpha   90.00
_cell.angle_beta   90.00
_cell.angle_gamma   90.00
#
_symmetry.space_group_name_H-M   'P 1'
#
loop_
_entity.id
_entity.type
_entity.pdbx_description
1 polymer ?
#
loop_
_entity_poly.entity_id
_entity_poly.type
_entity_poly.pdbx_seq_one_letter_code
_entity_poly.pdbx_strand_id
1 'polypeptide(L)'
;MGGDKPLTKTYKYMFEKVRDAAEALDDSIDALAEQIKDSLGIEEFSHLKVASNENILVVGRICCDSVGRLNAASVLLEGSQETSFGNTVPVDLSQLSEYSLFPGQIVGIRGLNTTGDKIIAKELVPGKLLPPCTVPITITNDTGPIQVVVASGPFTTTENLLYEPLTDLLTDLHKDPPHLLILFGPFLDAAHPLIVNNELGETHDAVFNRCIRIITSTLENSVTQVILVPSNRDVCTPMVYPTPPYEVGGNITCVSDPALLDIEGVVVALTATDTLFHLGKEEISFPPQGPDRLGRLTRHLLKQQNLYPLYPGPEGICIDQEQAEIYARLPYNPHLLILPSDLRYFIRDLENCVVLNPERLAKG
;
A
#
# COMPACT_ATOMS: atom_id res chain seq x y z
N MET A 1 5.49 6.99 15.45
CA MET A 1 5.75 6.78 14.01
C MET A 1 6.18 5.33 13.80
N GLY A 2 5.34 4.54 13.12
CA GLY A 2 5.58 3.13 12.79
C GLY A 2 6.43 2.96 11.53
N GLY A 3 6.58 1.71 11.08
CA GLY A 3 7.28 1.34 9.84
C GLY A 3 8.67 0.72 10.04
N ASP A 4 9.35 1.02 11.16
CA ASP A 4 10.72 0.52 11.41
C ASP A 4 10.77 -0.94 11.87
N LYS A 5 9.69 -1.47 12.43
CA LYS A 5 9.63 -2.82 12.99
C LYS A 5 8.82 -3.73 12.08
N PRO A 6 9.39 -4.84 11.58
CA PRO A 6 8.64 -5.78 10.77
C PRO A 6 7.60 -6.52 11.62
N LEU A 7 6.44 -6.80 11.04
CA LEU A 7 5.46 -7.72 11.64
C LEU A 7 5.96 -9.16 11.44
N THR A 8 6.45 -9.79 12.52
CA THR A 8 7.07 -11.13 12.46
C THR A 8 6.17 -12.27 12.92
N LYS A 9 5.04 -11.97 13.55
CA LYS A 9 4.13 -12.96 14.15
C LYS A 9 2.69 -12.52 14.05
N THR A 10 1.77 -13.47 14.10
CA THR A 10 0.34 -13.22 14.22
C THR A 10 0.01 -12.36 15.44
N TYR A 11 -0.82 -11.35 15.24
CA TYR A 11 -1.37 -10.48 16.29
C TYR A 11 -2.83 -10.82 16.56
N LYS A 12 -3.45 -10.17 17.55
CA LYS A 12 -4.88 -10.35 17.81
C LYS A 12 -5.68 -9.50 16.83
N TYR A 13 -6.44 -10.15 15.96
CA TYR A 13 -7.36 -9.53 15.01
C TYR A 13 -8.81 -9.98 15.30
N MET A 14 -9.76 -9.64 14.44
CA MET A 14 -11.22 -9.89 14.57
C MET A 14 -11.96 -9.09 15.65
N PHE A 15 -11.27 -8.21 16.36
CA PHE A 15 -11.88 -7.27 17.28
C PHE A 15 -11.09 -5.98 17.28
N GLU A 16 -11.73 -4.89 16.87
CA GLU A 16 -11.16 -3.55 16.87
C GLU A 16 -12.04 -2.66 17.75
N LYS A 17 -11.44 -1.84 18.62
CA LYS A 17 -12.19 -0.82 19.34
C LYS A 17 -12.25 0.42 18.45
N VAL A 18 -13.46 0.92 18.20
CA VAL A 18 -13.68 2.12 17.39
C VAL A 18 -12.83 3.30 17.87
N ARG A 19 -12.64 3.45 19.19
CA ARG A 19 -11.80 4.51 19.75
C ARG A 19 -10.33 4.37 19.33
N ASP A 20 -9.78 3.15 19.42
CA ASP A 20 -8.37 2.90 19.16
C ASP A 20 -8.10 3.04 17.64
N ALA A 21 -9.05 2.66 16.79
CA ALA A 21 -9.02 2.92 15.34
C ALA A 21 -9.11 4.42 15.00
N ALA A 22 -10.00 5.15 15.69
CA ALA A 22 -10.14 6.59 15.51
C ALA A 22 -8.87 7.34 15.94
N GLU A 23 -8.21 6.89 17.01
CA GLU A 23 -6.93 7.42 17.48
C GLU A 23 -5.82 7.19 16.44
N ALA A 24 -5.69 5.98 15.88
CA ALA A 24 -4.72 5.70 14.81
C ALA A 24 -4.93 6.58 13.56
N LEU A 25 -6.19 6.83 13.20
CA LEU A 25 -6.57 7.71 12.11
C LEU A 25 -6.28 9.19 12.40
N ASP A 26 -6.41 9.63 13.65
CA ASP A 26 -6.13 11.00 14.08
C ASP A 26 -4.62 11.26 14.15
N ASP A 27 -3.87 10.34 14.76
CA ASP A 27 -2.40 10.31 14.81
C ASP A 27 -1.79 10.42 13.41
N SER A 28 -2.45 9.83 12.40
CA SER A 28 -2.05 9.95 11.01
C SER A 28 -2.10 11.38 10.49
N ILE A 29 -3.19 12.10 10.79
CA ILE A 29 -3.36 13.50 10.39
C ILE A 29 -2.27 14.35 11.05
N ASP A 30 -2.08 14.21 12.36
CA ASP A 30 -1.14 15.03 13.12
C ASP A 30 0.32 14.76 12.70
N ALA A 31 0.69 13.51 12.46
CA ALA A 31 2.04 13.16 12.01
C ALA A 31 2.39 13.76 10.64
N LEU A 32 1.47 13.78 9.69
CA LEU A 32 1.69 14.42 8.38
C LEU A 32 1.55 15.94 8.45
N ALA A 33 0.64 16.45 9.30
CA ALA A 33 0.50 17.88 9.55
C ALA A 33 1.80 18.49 10.07
N GLU A 34 2.46 17.86 11.04
CA GLU A 34 3.74 18.33 11.58
C GLU A 34 4.80 18.46 10.48
N GLN A 35 4.88 17.49 9.56
CA GLN A 35 5.83 17.54 8.47
C GLN A 35 5.51 18.62 7.42
N ILE A 36 4.21 18.85 7.15
CA ILE A 36 3.77 19.93 6.27
C ILE A 36 4.11 21.28 6.92
N LYS A 37 3.86 21.41 8.23
CA LYS A 37 4.17 22.59 9.03
C LYS A 37 5.66 22.95 8.95
N ASP A 38 6.52 21.97 9.22
CA ASP A 38 7.98 22.10 9.09
C ASP A 38 8.42 22.51 7.68
N SER A 39 7.80 21.93 6.65
CA SER A 39 8.15 22.21 5.26
C SER A 39 7.78 23.64 4.81
N LEU A 40 6.72 24.20 5.39
CA LEU A 40 6.24 25.54 5.09
C LEU A 40 6.85 26.61 6.01
N GLY A 41 7.49 26.21 7.12
CA GLY A 41 8.04 27.12 8.12
C GLY A 41 6.97 27.94 8.83
N ILE A 42 5.79 27.35 9.08
CA ILE A 42 4.69 27.99 9.83
C ILE A 42 4.66 27.49 11.27
N GLU A 43 4.04 28.23 12.17
CA GLU A 43 3.92 27.85 13.59
C GLU A 43 2.70 26.97 13.86
N GLU A 44 1.57 27.23 13.19
CA GLU A 44 0.31 26.52 13.41
C GLU A 44 -0.60 26.52 12.18
N PHE A 45 -1.50 25.54 12.11
CA PHE A 45 -2.62 25.52 11.17
C PHE A 45 -3.82 26.25 11.77
N SER A 46 -4.63 26.87 10.92
CA SER A 46 -5.92 27.43 11.33
C SER A 46 -6.93 26.31 11.62
N HIS A 47 -7.80 26.52 12.60
CA HIS A 47 -8.93 25.62 12.87
C HIS A 47 -9.92 25.65 11.69
N LEU A 48 -10.42 24.48 11.24
CA LEU A 48 -11.23 24.36 10.03
C LEU A 48 -12.48 25.25 10.00
N LYS A 49 -13.17 25.39 11.13
CA LYS A 49 -14.38 26.22 11.27
C LYS A 49 -14.16 27.70 11.56
N VAL A 50 -12.92 28.21 11.47
CA VAL A 50 -12.66 29.64 11.66
C VAL A 50 -13.14 30.40 10.43
N ALA A 51 -14.08 31.32 10.65
CA ALA A 51 -14.50 32.27 9.64
C ALA A 51 -13.43 33.36 9.45
N SER A 52 -12.92 33.50 8.23
CA SER A 52 -11.90 34.48 7.86
C SER A 52 -12.13 35.03 6.46
N ASN A 53 -11.90 36.34 6.30
CA ASN A 53 -11.88 37.02 5.00
C ASN A 53 -10.51 36.95 4.31
N GLU A 54 -9.51 36.43 5.00
CA GLU A 54 -8.16 36.20 4.48
C GLU A 54 -7.94 34.72 4.17
N ASN A 55 -6.90 34.41 3.38
CA ASN A 55 -6.57 33.02 3.12
C ASN A 55 -6.05 32.36 4.42
N ILE A 56 -6.73 31.31 4.85
CA ILE A 56 -6.28 30.46 5.94
C ILE A 56 -5.55 29.25 5.37
N LEU A 57 -4.70 28.65 6.20
CA LEU A 57 -4.03 27.39 5.91
C LEU A 57 -4.53 26.36 6.91
N VAL A 58 -5.16 25.31 6.39
CA VAL A 58 -5.74 24.22 7.18
C VAL A 58 -5.13 22.91 6.73
N VAL A 59 -5.22 21.87 7.56
CA VAL A 59 -4.78 20.51 7.24
C VAL A 59 -5.86 19.52 7.64
N GLY A 60 -5.96 18.42 6.91
CA GLY A 60 -6.92 17.37 7.24
C GLY A 60 -6.89 16.22 6.25
N ARG A 61 -7.75 15.25 6.52
CA ARG A 61 -8.03 14.09 5.69
C ARG A 61 -9.18 14.36 4.73
N ILE A 62 -9.02 13.96 3.47
CA ILE A 62 -10.07 14.00 2.47
C ILE A 62 -11.09 12.91 2.75
N CYS A 63 -12.36 13.30 2.82
CA CYS A 63 -13.50 12.41 3.01
C CYS A 63 -14.54 12.62 1.89
N CYS A 64 -15.45 11.66 1.75
CA CYS A 64 -16.61 11.77 0.86
C CYS A 64 -17.86 12.08 1.70
N ASP A 65 -18.71 12.99 1.22
CA ASP A 65 -20.00 13.29 1.85
C ASP A 65 -21.09 12.21 1.62
N SER A 66 -20.75 11.16 0.87
CA SER A 66 -21.65 10.08 0.49
C SER A 66 -20.97 8.71 0.60
N VAL A 67 -21.79 7.65 0.58
CA VAL A 67 -21.31 6.25 0.50
C VAL A 67 -20.79 5.92 -0.92
N GLY A 68 -21.05 6.79 -1.90
CA GLY A 68 -20.61 6.59 -3.27
C GLY A 68 -19.17 7.03 -3.51
N ARG A 69 -18.72 6.83 -4.75
CA ARG A 69 -17.40 7.25 -5.23
C ARG A 69 -17.21 8.76 -5.07
N LEU A 70 -16.03 9.15 -4.61
CA LEU A 70 -15.62 10.56 -4.51
C LEU A 70 -15.77 11.28 -5.85
N ASN A 71 -16.31 12.50 -5.82
CA ASN A 71 -16.38 13.42 -6.94
C ASN A 71 -16.05 14.85 -6.47
N ALA A 72 -15.85 15.77 -7.42
CA ALA A 72 -15.40 17.13 -7.10
C ALA A 72 -16.38 17.94 -6.23
N ALA A 73 -17.66 17.59 -6.22
CA ALA A 73 -18.69 18.27 -5.43
C ALA A 73 -18.87 17.67 -4.03
N SER A 74 -18.39 16.44 -3.81
CA SER A 74 -18.57 15.67 -2.58
C SER A 74 -17.34 15.65 -1.67
N VAL A 75 -16.34 16.50 -1.94
CA VAL A 75 -15.09 16.53 -1.18
C VAL A 75 -15.29 17.23 0.15
N LEU A 76 -14.99 16.51 1.23
CA LEU A 76 -14.92 17.04 2.59
C LEU A 76 -13.47 17.02 3.07
N LEU A 77 -13.13 17.95 3.96
CA LEU A 77 -11.89 17.95 4.73
C LEU A 77 -12.22 17.75 6.20
N GLU A 78 -11.69 16.68 6.79
CA GLU A 78 -11.76 16.34 8.20
C GLU A 78 -10.46 16.74 8.89
N GLY A 79 -10.53 17.60 9.91
CA GLY A 79 -9.35 18.00 10.67
C GLY A 79 -9.11 17.09 11.86
N SER A 80 -7.92 17.13 12.46
CA SER A 80 -7.61 16.32 13.63
C SER A 80 -8.40 16.75 14.87
N GLN A 81 -8.40 15.91 15.91
CA GLN A 81 -8.95 16.27 17.21
C GLN A 81 -8.22 17.46 17.83
N GLU A 82 -6.88 17.50 17.71
CA GLU A 82 -6.05 18.56 18.29
C GLU A 82 -6.33 19.92 17.64
N THR A 83 -6.36 19.98 16.31
CA THR A 83 -6.44 21.26 15.58
C THR A 83 -7.87 21.74 15.33
N SER A 84 -8.81 20.80 15.14
CA SER A 84 -10.15 21.11 14.63
C SER A 84 -11.28 20.34 15.30
N PHE A 85 -11.03 19.63 16.42
CA PHE A 85 -12.02 18.82 17.15
C PHE A 85 -12.72 17.77 16.28
N GLY A 86 -12.03 17.20 15.28
CA GLY A 86 -12.63 16.23 14.35
C GLY A 86 -13.72 16.84 13.45
N ASN A 87 -13.80 18.17 13.33
CA ASN A 87 -14.80 18.81 12.48
C ASN A 87 -14.51 18.57 11.01
N THR A 88 -15.59 18.52 10.23
CA THR A 88 -15.54 18.43 8.77
C THR A 88 -16.09 19.71 8.13
N VAL A 89 -15.52 20.09 6.99
CA VAL A 89 -16.03 21.16 6.11
C VAL A 89 -15.94 20.74 4.64
N PRO A 90 -16.92 21.06 3.79
CA PRO A 90 -16.82 20.88 2.34
C PRO A 90 -15.70 21.73 1.73
N VAL A 91 -15.06 21.19 0.69
CA VAL A 91 -14.00 21.83 -0.07
C VAL A 91 -14.49 22.18 -1.46
N ASP A 92 -14.48 23.47 -1.80
CA ASP A 92 -14.69 23.93 -3.17
C ASP A 92 -13.40 23.87 -3.97
N LEU A 93 -13.37 23.03 -5.00
CA LEU A 93 -12.21 22.87 -5.88
C LEU A 93 -12.27 23.77 -7.12
N SER A 94 -13.31 24.62 -7.28
CA SER A 94 -13.54 25.39 -8.52
C SER A 94 -12.45 26.40 -8.86
N GLN A 95 -11.62 26.80 -7.90
CA GLN A 95 -10.51 27.74 -8.09
C GLN A 95 -9.16 27.05 -8.30
N LEU A 96 -9.11 25.72 -8.26
CA LEU A 96 -7.90 24.94 -8.54
C LEU A 96 -7.79 24.66 -10.04
N SER A 97 -6.63 24.97 -10.62
CA SER A 97 -6.33 24.63 -12.02
C SER A 97 -5.98 23.16 -12.23
N GLU A 98 -5.49 22.50 -11.18
CA GLU A 98 -5.16 21.08 -11.17
C GLU A 98 -5.31 20.51 -9.76
N TYR A 99 -5.71 19.26 -9.67
CA TYR A 99 -5.71 18.51 -8.41
C TYR A 99 -5.73 17.01 -8.65
N SER A 100 -5.36 16.27 -7.61
CA SER A 100 -5.59 14.84 -7.50
C SER A 100 -5.86 14.49 -6.06
N LEU A 101 -7.04 13.94 -5.82
CA LEU A 101 -7.57 13.67 -4.48
C LEU A 101 -8.14 12.25 -4.42
N PHE A 102 -8.00 11.61 -3.26
CA PHE A 102 -8.66 10.33 -2.96
C PHE A 102 -9.09 10.29 -1.47
N PRO A 103 -10.09 9.48 -1.09
CA PRO A 103 -10.52 9.32 0.30
C PRO A 103 -9.39 8.81 1.21
N GLY A 104 -9.18 9.43 2.36
CA GLY A 104 -8.08 9.10 3.27
C GLY A 104 -6.84 9.97 3.08
N GLN A 105 -6.71 10.69 1.97
CA GLN A 105 -5.55 11.54 1.71
C GLN A 105 -5.45 12.69 2.71
N ILE A 106 -4.30 12.81 3.37
CA ILE A 106 -3.98 13.95 4.21
C ILE A 106 -3.34 15.04 3.36
N VAL A 107 -3.90 16.25 3.41
CA VAL A 107 -3.51 17.38 2.57
C VAL A 107 -3.64 18.70 3.34
N GLY A 108 -2.73 19.63 3.09
CA GLY A 108 -2.90 21.01 3.50
C GLY A 108 -3.70 21.78 2.44
N ILE A 109 -4.60 22.67 2.86
CA ILE A 109 -5.36 23.52 1.93
C ILE A 109 -5.15 24.96 2.32
N ARG A 110 -4.65 25.77 1.39
CA ARG A 110 -4.67 27.21 1.49
C ARG A 110 -5.88 27.74 0.74
N GLY A 111 -6.75 28.45 1.43
CA GLY A 111 -8.05 28.82 0.88
C GLY A 111 -8.81 29.83 1.72
N LEU A 112 -10.01 30.17 1.27
CA LEU A 112 -10.88 31.14 1.95
C LEU A 112 -12.04 30.40 2.61
N ASN A 113 -12.30 30.69 3.89
CA ASN A 113 -13.48 30.18 4.60
C ASN A 113 -14.21 31.35 5.27
N THR A 114 -15.05 32.08 4.52
CA THR A 114 -15.71 33.30 5.04
C THR A 114 -16.81 33.01 6.06
N THR A 115 -17.40 31.81 6.03
CA THR A 115 -18.53 31.45 6.90
C THR A 115 -18.14 30.55 8.05
N GLY A 116 -17.00 29.87 7.98
CA GLY A 116 -16.62 28.78 8.88
C GLY A 116 -17.08 27.40 8.39
N ASP A 117 -17.98 27.32 7.40
CA ASP A 117 -18.64 26.07 7.03
C ASP A 117 -18.23 25.51 5.66
N LYS A 118 -17.39 26.22 4.89
CA LYS A 118 -16.93 25.76 3.57
C LYS A 118 -15.62 26.45 3.19
N ILE A 119 -14.61 25.67 2.80
CA ILE A 119 -13.34 26.22 2.32
C ILE A 119 -13.30 26.26 0.80
N ILE A 120 -12.99 27.42 0.23
CA ILE A 120 -12.69 27.57 -1.19
C ILE A 120 -11.18 27.41 -1.37
N ALA A 121 -10.77 26.24 -1.89
CA ALA A 121 -9.37 25.88 -2.05
C ALA A 121 -8.74 26.72 -3.17
N LYS A 122 -7.63 27.39 -2.86
CA LYS A 122 -6.81 28.13 -3.84
C LYS A 122 -5.51 27.40 -4.17
N GLU A 123 -5.03 26.60 -3.22
CA GLU A 123 -3.81 25.82 -3.36
C GLU A 123 -3.91 24.56 -2.48
N LEU A 124 -3.46 23.44 -3.02
CA LEU A 124 -3.28 22.19 -2.28
C LEU A 124 -1.81 22.03 -1.93
N VAL A 125 -1.52 21.84 -0.65
CA VAL A 125 -0.19 21.54 -0.13
C VAL A 125 -0.08 20.03 0.04
N PRO A 126 0.67 19.34 -0.82
CA PRO A 126 0.81 17.90 -0.74
C PRO A 126 1.67 17.48 0.46
N GLY A 127 1.55 16.22 0.87
CA GLY A 127 2.47 15.61 1.84
C GLY A 127 3.93 15.66 1.39
N LYS A 128 4.83 15.65 2.38
CA LYS A 128 6.28 15.69 2.18
C LYS A 128 6.79 14.32 1.75
N LEU A 129 7.69 14.30 0.77
CA LEU A 129 8.47 13.10 0.46
C LEU A 129 9.53 12.92 1.55
N LEU A 130 9.61 11.71 2.11
CA LEU A 130 10.67 11.39 3.06
C LEU A 130 12.03 11.37 2.37
N PRO A 131 13.13 11.65 3.09
CA PRO A 131 14.46 11.43 2.55
C PRO A 131 14.66 9.95 2.20
N PRO A 132 15.53 9.64 1.22
CA PRO A 132 15.91 8.25 0.95
C PRO A 132 16.58 7.64 2.17
N CYS A 133 16.55 6.31 2.26
CA CYS A 133 17.27 5.59 3.30
C CYS A 133 18.77 5.94 3.25
N THR A 134 19.36 6.28 4.39
CA THR A 134 20.79 6.64 4.47
C THR A 134 21.69 5.45 4.78
N VAL A 135 21.13 4.23 4.85
CA VAL A 135 21.91 3.01 5.03
C VAL A 135 22.85 2.88 3.82
N PRO A 136 24.17 2.77 4.03
CA PRO A 136 25.09 2.64 2.91
C PRO A 136 24.80 1.34 2.17
N ILE A 137 24.75 1.41 0.84
CA ILE A 137 24.66 0.23 -0.02
C ILE A 137 25.95 -0.56 0.16
N THR A 138 25.88 -1.64 0.94
CA THR A 138 27.00 -2.55 1.19
C THR A 138 26.80 -3.79 0.35
N ILE A 139 27.18 -3.72 -0.92
CA ILE A 139 27.25 -4.91 -1.76
C ILE A 139 28.40 -5.76 -1.19
N THR A 140 28.07 -6.78 -0.40
CA THR A 140 29.05 -7.58 0.35
C THR A 140 30.02 -8.34 -0.56
N ASN A 141 29.59 -8.61 -1.81
CA ASN A 141 30.38 -9.29 -2.81
C ASN A 141 30.46 -8.42 -4.09
N ASP A 142 31.64 -7.89 -4.40
CA ASP A 142 31.99 -7.21 -5.67
C ASP A 142 31.96 -8.18 -6.89
N THR A 143 31.21 -9.28 -6.81
CA THR A 143 31.15 -10.34 -7.82
C THR A 143 30.22 -10.02 -9.00
N GLY A 144 29.44 -8.94 -8.92
CA GLY A 144 28.56 -8.50 -10.01
C GLY A 144 27.20 -7.99 -9.52
N PRO A 145 26.25 -7.73 -10.43
CA PRO A 145 24.91 -7.28 -10.08
C PRO A 145 24.12 -8.36 -9.34
N ILE A 146 23.37 -7.97 -8.31
CA ILE A 146 22.40 -8.84 -7.64
C ILE A 146 21.16 -8.96 -8.53
N GLN A 147 20.77 -10.20 -8.79
CA GLN A 147 19.57 -10.50 -9.58
C GLN A 147 18.42 -10.90 -8.67
N VAL A 148 17.34 -10.13 -8.73
CA VAL A 148 16.10 -10.37 -7.99
C VAL A 148 14.98 -10.62 -9.01
N VAL A 149 14.29 -11.76 -8.87
CA VAL A 149 13.09 -12.07 -9.63
C VAL A 149 11.87 -11.89 -8.73
N VAL A 150 10.82 -11.28 -9.28
CA VAL A 150 9.58 -11.00 -8.57
C VAL A 150 8.41 -11.59 -9.34
N ALA A 151 7.53 -12.31 -8.67
CA ALA A 151 6.27 -12.78 -9.24
C ALA A 151 5.14 -12.66 -8.23
N SER A 152 3.92 -12.42 -8.71
CA SER A 152 2.73 -12.35 -7.87
C SER A 152 1.67 -13.33 -8.36
N GLY A 153 1.03 -14.02 -7.42
CA GLY A 153 -0.08 -14.91 -7.71
C GLY A 153 -1.27 -14.16 -8.33
N PRO A 154 -2.26 -14.87 -8.89
CA PRO A 154 -2.42 -16.33 -8.80
C PRO A 154 -1.34 -17.12 -9.53
N PHE A 155 -1.01 -18.29 -8.97
CA PHE A 155 0.04 -19.19 -9.47
C PHE A 155 -0.51 -20.41 -10.23
N THR A 156 -1.81 -20.42 -10.49
CA THR A 156 -2.56 -21.48 -11.17
C THR A 156 -3.65 -20.86 -12.04
N THR A 157 -4.16 -21.61 -13.01
CA THR A 157 -5.30 -21.19 -13.84
C THR A 157 -6.61 -21.38 -13.08
N THR A 158 -7.71 -20.84 -13.58
CA THR A 158 -9.04 -20.98 -12.95
C THR A 158 -9.68 -22.35 -13.13
N GLU A 159 -9.11 -23.20 -13.99
CA GLU A 159 -9.64 -24.52 -14.32
C GLU A 159 -9.18 -25.62 -13.34
N ASN A 160 -8.00 -25.46 -12.72
CA ASN A 160 -7.39 -26.49 -11.89
C ASN A 160 -6.41 -25.91 -10.85
N LEU A 161 -5.91 -26.77 -9.94
CA LEU A 161 -4.89 -26.44 -8.93
C LEU A 161 -3.60 -27.25 -9.14
N LEU A 162 -3.18 -27.40 -10.40
CA LEU A 162 -1.95 -28.09 -10.80
C LEU A 162 -0.72 -27.18 -10.75
N TYR A 163 -0.91 -25.85 -10.65
CA TYR A 163 0.19 -24.89 -10.54
C TYR A 163 1.18 -24.93 -11.71
N GLU A 164 0.65 -25.14 -12.92
CA GLU A 164 1.44 -25.15 -14.16
C GLU A 164 2.23 -23.83 -14.36
N PRO A 165 1.63 -22.62 -14.20
CA PRO A 165 2.37 -21.36 -14.35
C PRO A 165 3.54 -21.22 -13.35
N LEU A 166 3.37 -21.68 -12.11
CA LEU A 166 4.43 -21.67 -11.12
C LEU A 166 5.55 -22.65 -11.48
N THR A 167 5.19 -23.84 -11.96
CA THR A 167 6.16 -24.87 -12.34
C THR A 167 6.98 -24.40 -13.54
N ASP A 168 6.36 -23.75 -14.52
CA ASP A 168 7.05 -23.16 -15.67
C ASP A 168 8.04 -22.07 -15.23
N LEU A 169 7.59 -21.13 -14.38
CA LEU A 169 8.47 -20.09 -13.81
C LEU A 169 9.68 -20.70 -13.10
N LEU A 170 9.45 -21.64 -12.17
CA LEU A 170 10.53 -22.25 -11.39
C LEU A 170 11.49 -23.07 -12.26
N THR A 171 10.99 -23.73 -13.30
CA THR A 171 11.81 -24.49 -14.25
C THR A 171 12.74 -23.58 -15.03
N ASP A 172 12.28 -22.39 -15.42
CA ASP A 172 13.13 -21.41 -16.09
C ASP A 172 14.17 -20.80 -15.14
N LEU A 173 13.78 -20.48 -13.90
CA LEU A 173 14.72 -20.01 -12.88
C LEU A 173 15.75 -21.07 -12.48
N HIS A 174 15.43 -22.35 -12.56
CA HIS A 174 16.42 -23.40 -12.31
C HIS A 174 17.54 -23.42 -13.36
N LYS A 175 17.27 -22.99 -14.60
CA LYS A 175 18.27 -22.93 -15.68
C LYS A 175 19.22 -21.74 -15.53
N ASP A 176 18.70 -20.61 -15.04
CA ASP A 176 19.45 -19.38 -14.78
C ASP A 176 19.08 -18.85 -13.38
N PRO A 177 19.71 -19.39 -12.32
CA PRO A 177 19.28 -19.15 -10.94
C PRO A 177 19.54 -17.72 -10.49
N PRO A 178 18.50 -16.93 -10.14
CA PRO A 178 18.70 -15.61 -9.56
C PRO A 178 19.22 -15.74 -8.13
N HIS A 179 19.71 -14.63 -7.57
CA HIS A 179 20.14 -14.59 -6.17
C HIS A 179 18.93 -14.63 -5.23
N LEU A 180 17.86 -13.93 -5.61
CA LEU A 180 16.63 -13.82 -4.81
C LEU A 180 15.39 -13.99 -5.68
N LEU A 181 14.41 -14.73 -5.16
CA LEU A 181 13.06 -14.85 -5.70
C LEU A 181 12.05 -14.37 -4.67
N ILE A 182 11.26 -13.34 -5.00
CA ILE A 182 10.18 -12.82 -4.15
C ILE A 182 8.84 -13.24 -4.77
N LEU A 183 8.06 -14.03 -4.03
CA LEU A 183 6.76 -14.53 -4.44
C LEU A 183 5.66 -13.91 -3.58
N PHE A 184 4.80 -13.12 -4.20
CA PHE A 184 3.61 -12.55 -3.56
C PHE A 184 2.43 -13.49 -3.75
N GLY A 185 1.63 -13.69 -2.71
CA GLY A 185 0.34 -14.37 -2.84
C GLY A 185 -0.61 -13.69 -3.85
N PRO A 186 -1.78 -14.29 -4.10
CA PRO A 186 -2.26 -15.52 -3.46
C PRO A 186 -1.64 -16.81 -4.03
N PHE A 187 -1.21 -17.71 -3.15
CA PHE A 187 -0.85 -19.08 -3.50
C PHE A 187 -2.08 -19.98 -3.56
N LEU A 188 -3.07 -19.75 -2.68
CA LEU A 188 -4.39 -20.36 -2.80
C LEU A 188 -5.45 -19.27 -2.69
N ASP A 189 -5.86 -18.79 -3.86
CA ASP A 189 -6.77 -17.66 -3.98
C ASP A 189 -8.17 -18.01 -3.48
N ALA A 190 -8.67 -17.23 -2.53
CA ALA A 190 -10.03 -17.34 -2.01
C ALA A 190 -11.09 -17.11 -3.10
N ALA A 191 -10.75 -16.39 -4.17
CA ALA A 191 -11.62 -16.16 -5.33
C ALA A 191 -11.55 -17.29 -6.38
N HIS A 192 -10.71 -18.32 -6.21
CA HIS A 192 -10.60 -19.41 -7.16
C HIS A 192 -11.93 -20.20 -7.25
N PRO A 193 -12.44 -20.55 -8.45
CA PRO A 193 -13.74 -21.21 -8.61
C PRO A 193 -13.94 -22.46 -7.74
N LEU A 194 -12.93 -23.35 -7.66
CA LEU A 194 -12.98 -24.55 -6.82
C LEU A 194 -13.11 -24.26 -5.31
N ILE A 195 -12.62 -23.10 -4.85
CA ILE A 195 -12.73 -22.67 -3.45
C ILE A 195 -14.12 -22.06 -3.22
N VAL A 196 -14.55 -21.15 -4.09
CA VAL A 196 -15.86 -20.47 -4.00
C VAL A 196 -17.01 -21.48 -4.08
N ASN A 197 -16.91 -22.48 -4.97
CA ASN A 197 -17.93 -23.50 -5.17
C ASN A 197 -17.85 -24.66 -4.14
N ASN A 198 -16.84 -24.65 -3.26
CA ASN A 198 -16.57 -25.72 -2.31
C ASN A 198 -16.43 -27.11 -2.99
N GLU A 199 -15.69 -27.15 -4.10
CA GLU A 199 -15.47 -28.34 -4.93
C GLU A 199 -14.09 -28.98 -4.65
N LEU A 200 -13.40 -28.52 -3.62
CA LEU A 200 -12.08 -29.02 -3.24
C LEU A 200 -12.21 -30.38 -2.51
N GLY A 201 -11.55 -31.41 -3.04
CA GLY A 201 -11.51 -32.75 -2.43
C GLY A 201 -10.47 -32.94 -1.33
N GLU A 202 -9.76 -31.88 -0.95
CA GLU A 202 -8.68 -31.87 0.04
C GLU A 202 -8.76 -30.58 0.89
N THR A 203 -7.95 -30.46 1.95
CA THR A 203 -7.96 -29.24 2.78
C THR A 203 -7.18 -28.10 2.11
N HIS A 204 -7.51 -26.85 2.44
CA HIS A 204 -6.75 -25.68 1.98
C HIS A 204 -5.25 -25.80 2.32
N ASP A 205 -4.94 -26.23 3.55
CA ASP A 205 -3.56 -26.47 3.99
C ASP A 205 -2.85 -27.53 3.15
N ALA A 206 -3.54 -28.59 2.71
CA ALA A 206 -2.94 -29.62 1.86
C ALA A 206 -2.54 -29.05 0.49
N VAL A 207 -3.39 -28.22 -0.11
CA VAL A 207 -3.10 -27.55 -1.38
C VAL A 207 -1.95 -26.55 -1.23
N PHE A 208 -1.99 -25.72 -0.19
CA PHE A 208 -0.94 -24.75 0.09
C PHE A 208 0.41 -25.45 0.32
N ASN A 209 0.44 -26.49 1.14
CA ASN A 209 1.66 -27.28 1.37
C ASN A 209 2.15 -27.98 0.09
N ARG A 210 1.26 -28.38 -0.82
CA ARG A 210 1.66 -28.88 -2.15
C ARG A 210 2.34 -27.78 -2.97
N CYS A 211 1.81 -26.55 -2.98
CA CYS A 211 2.44 -25.41 -3.63
C CYS A 211 3.84 -25.12 -3.06
N ILE A 212 3.99 -25.09 -1.73
CA ILE A 212 5.30 -24.93 -1.08
C ILE A 212 6.26 -26.07 -1.43
N ARG A 213 5.77 -27.30 -1.51
CA ARG A 213 6.59 -28.45 -1.94
C ARG A 213 7.09 -28.30 -3.38
N ILE A 214 6.28 -27.80 -4.30
CA ILE A 214 6.70 -27.52 -5.70
C ILE A 214 7.85 -26.51 -5.70
N ILE A 215 7.74 -25.42 -4.93
CA ILE A 215 8.79 -24.40 -4.81
C ILE A 215 10.09 -25.00 -4.26
N THR A 216 10.00 -25.66 -3.10
CA THR A 216 11.18 -26.21 -2.41
C THR A 216 11.84 -27.35 -3.17
N SER A 217 11.09 -28.23 -3.85
CA SER A 217 11.67 -29.33 -4.62
C SER A 217 12.32 -28.88 -5.93
N THR A 218 11.74 -27.89 -6.61
CA THR A 218 12.26 -27.42 -7.89
C THR A 218 13.54 -26.58 -7.72
N LEU A 219 13.63 -25.87 -6.59
CA LEU A 219 14.80 -25.08 -6.23
C LEU A 219 15.75 -25.84 -5.27
N GLU A 220 15.59 -27.15 -5.13
CA GLU A 220 16.50 -27.95 -4.31
C GLU A 220 17.93 -27.87 -4.88
N ASN A 221 18.91 -27.55 -4.01
CA ASN A 221 20.30 -27.27 -4.38
C ASN A 221 20.53 -26.01 -5.24
N SER A 222 19.51 -25.18 -5.46
CA SER A 222 19.71 -23.84 -6.04
C SER A 222 20.37 -22.90 -5.02
N VAL A 223 21.13 -21.93 -5.52
CA VAL A 223 21.66 -20.80 -4.72
C VAL A 223 20.59 -19.73 -4.45
N THR A 224 19.45 -19.80 -5.13
CA THR A 224 18.35 -18.83 -5.02
C THR A 224 17.73 -18.85 -3.63
N GLN A 225 17.76 -17.70 -2.96
CA GLN A 225 16.96 -17.48 -1.75
C GLN A 225 15.52 -17.18 -2.13
N VAL A 226 14.56 -17.69 -1.35
CA VAL A 226 13.12 -17.49 -1.61
C VAL A 226 12.48 -16.71 -0.48
N ILE A 227 11.78 -15.63 -0.83
CA ILE A 227 10.95 -14.84 0.08
C ILE A 227 9.48 -15.00 -0.33
N LEU A 228 8.63 -15.38 0.63
CA LEU A 228 7.18 -15.40 0.45
C LEU A 228 6.55 -14.19 1.15
N VAL A 229 5.64 -13.53 0.44
CA VAL A 229 4.82 -12.42 0.93
C VAL A 229 3.35 -12.85 0.91
N PRO A 230 2.63 -12.82 2.04
CA PRO A 230 1.24 -13.22 2.11
C PRO A 230 0.34 -12.27 1.35
N SER A 231 -0.87 -12.71 1.02
CA SER A 231 -1.92 -11.87 0.47
C SER A 231 -3.18 -12.03 1.30
N ASN A 232 -3.92 -10.95 1.50
CA ASN A 232 -5.28 -11.00 2.06
C ASN A 232 -6.27 -11.85 1.24
N ARG A 233 -5.91 -12.22 -0.01
CA ARG A 233 -6.65 -13.15 -0.86
C ARG A 233 -6.30 -14.61 -0.60
N ASP A 234 -5.27 -14.93 0.19
CA ASP A 234 -4.96 -16.31 0.53
C ASP A 234 -5.95 -16.86 1.55
N VAL A 235 -6.63 -17.94 1.18
CA VAL A 235 -7.57 -18.63 2.07
C VAL A 235 -6.86 -19.28 3.28
N CYS A 236 -5.55 -19.48 3.20
CA CYS A 236 -4.72 -20.07 4.25
C CYS A 236 -4.13 -19.04 5.23
N THR A 237 -4.36 -17.75 5.03
CA THR A 237 -3.86 -16.68 5.92
C THR A 237 -5.01 -15.99 6.65
N PRO A 238 -4.74 -15.32 7.79
CA PRO A 238 -5.68 -14.35 8.34
C PRO A 238 -6.07 -13.32 7.27
N MET A 239 -7.37 -13.21 6.97
CA MET A 239 -7.91 -12.22 6.03
C MET A 239 -7.95 -10.83 6.67
N VAL A 240 -6.78 -10.31 7.04
CA VAL A 240 -6.61 -8.98 7.65
C VAL A 240 -5.32 -8.35 7.12
N TYR A 241 -5.38 -7.05 6.86
CA TYR A 241 -4.23 -6.22 6.55
C TYR A 241 -3.87 -5.37 7.78
N PRO A 242 -2.60 -5.28 8.19
CA PRO A 242 -1.43 -6.02 7.69
C PRO A 242 -1.52 -7.54 7.89
N THR A 243 -1.16 -8.34 6.89
CA THR A 243 -1.21 -9.80 6.96
C THR A 243 0.08 -10.36 7.56
N PRO A 244 0.02 -11.20 8.61
CA PRO A 244 1.23 -11.78 9.22
C PRO A 244 1.91 -12.79 8.29
N PRO A 245 3.21 -13.04 8.46
CA PRO A 245 3.95 -13.99 7.64
C PRO A 245 3.38 -15.41 7.70
N TYR A 246 3.58 -16.20 6.63
CA TYR A 246 3.27 -17.63 6.67
C TYR A 246 4.15 -18.38 7.69
N GLU A 247 3.58 -19.42 8.28
CA GLU A 247 4.30 -20.37 9.12
C GLU A 247 4.77 -21.57 8.30
N VAL A 248 5.80 -21.36 7.47
CA VAL A 248 6.37 -22.38 6.59
C VAL A 248 7.77 -22.77 7.06
N GLY A 249 8.07 -24.07 7.07
CA GLY A 249 9.40 -24.60 7.39
C GLY A 249 10.32 -24.71 6.18
N GLY A 250 11.59 -25.03 6.42
CA GLY A 250 12.61 -25.21 5.38
C GLY A 250 13.43 -23.93 5.13
N ASN A 251 14.10 -23.87 3.98
CA ASN A 251 15.00 -22.76 3.60
C ASN A 251 14.25 -21.58 2.95
N ILE A 252 12.99 -21.34 3.33
CA ILE A 252 12.17 -20.25 2.80
C ILE A 252 12.03 -19.16 3.88
N THR A 253 12.27 -17.91 3.51
CA THR A 253 11.97 -16.77 4.37
C THR A 253 10.55 -16.29 4.11
N CYS A 254 9.75 -16.14 5.17
CA CYS A 254 8.40 -15.57 5.06
C CYS A 254 8.38 -14.20 5.75
N VAL A 255 7.82 -13.19 5.08
CA VAL A 255 7.63 -11.83 5.61
C VAL A 255 6.14 -11.48 5.63
N SER A 256 5.77 -10.35 6.23
CA SER A 256 4.39 -9.87 6.28
C SER A 256 3.97 -9.17 4.99
N ASP A 257 2.66 -8.90 4.84
CA ASP A 257 2.13 -7.92 3.90
C ASP A 257 1.57 -6.71 4.65
N PRO A 258 2.12 -5.51 4.51
CA PRO A 258 3.31 -5.18 3.72
C PRO A 258 4.62 -5.50 4.47
N ALA A 259 5.76 -5.30 3.81
CA ALA A 259 7.07 -5.38 4.44
C ALA A 259 8.10 -4.41 3.84
N LEU A 260 9.15 -4.14 4.62
CA LEU A 260 10.39 -3.51 4.17
C LEU A 260 11.51 -4.54 4.23
N LEU A 261 12.20 -4.75 3.11
CA LEU A 261 13.34 -5.64 3.00
C LEU A 261 14.61 -4.83 2.77
N ASP A 262 15.69 -5.22 3.43
CA ASP A 262 17.03 -4.74 3.13
C ASP A 262 17.76 -5.81 2.32
N ILE A 263 18.06 -5.51 1.05
CA ILE A 263 18.80 -6.38 0.15
C ILE A 263 20.15 -5.72 -0.13
N GLU A 264 21.16 -6.06 0.67
CA GLU A 264 22.54 -5.54 0.51
C GLU A 264 22.61 -4.00 0.53
N GLY A 265 21.79 -3.38 1.39
CA GLY A 265 21.63 -1.93 1.55
C GLY A 265 20.61 -1.31 0.57
N VAL A 266 20.07 -2.08 -0.38
CA VAL A 266 18.94 -1.66 -1.20
C VAL A 266 17.64 -1.95 -0.46
N VAL A 267 17.08 -0.90 0.16
CA VAL A 267 15.76 -1.00 0.77
C VAL A 267 14.62 -1.12 -0.24
N VAL A 268 13.86 -2.20 -0.12
CA VAL A 268 12.69 -2.55 -0.93
C VAL A 268 11.43 -2.49 -0.07
N ALA A 269 10.49 -1.62 -0.41
CA ALA A 269 9.15 -1.63 0.15
C ALA A 269 8.23 -2.47 -0.73
N LEU A 270 7.39 -3.29 -0.11
CA LEU A 270 6.51 -4.19 -0.85
C LEU A 270 5.16 -4.39 -0.19
N THR A 271 4.15 -4.64 -1.01
CA THR A 271 2.83 -5.12 -0.56
C THR A 271 2.21 -6.03 -1.61
N ALA A 272 1.50 -7.08 -1.19
CA ALA A 272 0.72 -7.95 -2.07
C ALA A 272 -0.69 -7.39 -2.35
N THR A 273 -1.15 -6.48 -1.49
CA THR A 273 -2.45 -5.82 -1.61
C THR A 273 -2.46 -4.89 -2.82
N ASP A 274 -3.53 -4.91 -3.61
CA ASP A 274 -3.64 -4.15 -4.87
C ASP A 274 -3.98 -2.66 -4.62
N THR A 275 -3.11 -1.97 -3.89
CA THR A 275 -3.34 -0.58 -3.48
C THR A 275 -3.49 0.34 -4.69
N LEU A 276 -2.77 0.10 -5.79
CA LEU A 276 -2.87 0.90 -7.01
C LEU A 276 -4.25 0.77 -7.66
N PHE A 277 -4.80 -0.44 -7.75
CA PHE A 277 -6.14 -0.63 -8.29
C PHE A 277 -7.20 0.00 -7.39
N HIS A 278 -7.06 -0.16 -6.07
CA HIS A 278 -8.00 0.41 -5.09
C HIS A 278 -7.99 1.95 -5.15
N LEU A 279 -6.82 2.58 -5.02
CA LEU A 279 -6.69 4.03 -5.15
C LEU A 279 -7.20 4.53 -6.50
N GLY A 280 -6.88 3.81 -7.57
CA GLY A 280 -7.32 4.18 -8.91
C GLY A 280 -8.85 4.25 -9.05
N LYS A 281 -9.60 3.39 -8.34
CA LYS A 281 -11.06 3.41 -8.38
C LYS A 281 -11.65 4.64 -7.69
N GLU A 282 -11.02 5.13 -6.63
CA GLU A 282 -11.53 6.23 -5.82
C GLU A 282 -10.91 7.60 -6.12
N GLU A 283 -9.77 7.64 -6.81
CA GLU A 283 -9.10 8.90 -7.18
C GLU A 283 -9.96 9.75 -8.12
N ILE A 284 -9.96 11.06 -7.86
CA ILE A 284 -10.40 12.11 -8.76
C ILE A 284 -9.22 12.99 -9.13
N SER A 285 -9.18 13.44 -10.38
CA SER A 285 -8.17 14.39 -10.84
C SER A 285 -8.74 15.40 -11.83
N PHE A 286 -8.11 16.57 -11.85
CA PHE A 286 -8.35 17.61 -12.84
C PHE A 286 -7.02 18.13 -13.39
N PRO A 287 -6.88 18.29 -14.72
CA PRO A 287 -7.82 17.86 -15.75
C PRO A 287 -8.03 16.32 -15.73
N PRO A 288 -9.25 15.84 -16.06
CA PRO A 288 -9.54 14.41 -16.05
C PRO A 288 -8.65 13.69 -17.06
N GLN A 289 -8.19 12.49 -16.72
CA GLN A 289 -7.30 11.69 -17.57
C GLN A 289 -5.97 12.40 -17.92
N GLY A 290 -5.47 13.25 -17.01
CA GLY A 290 -4.12 13.78 -17.12
C GLY A 290 -3.07 12.67 -17.29
N PRO A 291 -1.93 12.97 -17.93
CA PRO A 291 -0.90 11.99 -18.24
C PRO A 291 -0.44 11.24 -16.98
N ASP A 292 0.01 10.00 -17.17
CA ASP A 292 0.64 9.17 -16.13
C ASP A 292 -0.20 8.94 -14.86
N ARG A 293 -1.40 8.38 -15.02
CA ARG A 293 -2.25 7.97 -13.87
C ARG A 293 -1.51 7.06 -12.89
N LEU A 294 -0.75 6.09 -13.39
CA LEU A 294 0.00 5.15 -12.54
C LEU A 294 1.04 5.87 -11.69
N GLY A 295 1.86 6.75 -12.28
CA GLY A 295 2.83 7.51 -11.49
C GLY A 295 2.18 8.50 -10.53
N ARG A 296 0.98 9.01 -10.82
CA ARG A 296 0.21 9.81 -9.87
C ARG A 296 -0.25 9.01 -8.65
N LEU A 297 -0.79 7.80 -8.86
CA LEU A 297 -1.18 6.90 -7.77
C LEU A 297 0.02 6.49 -6.90
N THR A 298 1.17 6.22 -7.53
CA THR A 298 2.40 5.92 -6.80
C THR A 298 2.89 7.12 -5.97
N ARG A 299 2.84 8.34 -6.51
CA ARG A 299 3.21 9.55 -5.74
C ARG A 299 2.32 9.76 -4.53
N HIS A 300 1.05 9.37 -4.59
CA HIS A 300 0.18 9.38 -3.41
C HIS A 300 0.72 8.49 -2.31
N LEU A 301 1.11 7.25 -2.60
CA LEU A 301 1.70 6.34 -1.60
C LEU A 301 2.95 6.94 -0.95
N LEU A 302 3.88 7.45 -1.76
CA LEU A 302 5.15 8.01 -1.27
C LEU A 302 4.93 9.26 -0.40
N LYS A 303 4.00 10.14 -0.77
CA LYS A 303 3.71 11.38 -0.05
C LYS A 303 2.82 11.18 1.18
N GLN A 304 2.01 10.12 1.18
CA GLN A 304 1.21 9.72 2.34
C GLN A 304 2.00 8.80 3.29
N GLN A 305 3.20 8.37 2.89
CA GLN A 305 4.14 7.62 3.73
C GLN A 305 3.52 6.34 4.29
N ASN A 306 2.60 5.74 3.54
CA ASN A 306 1.87 4.53 3.92
C ASN A 306 1.58 3.70 2.67
N LEU A 307 1.76 2.38 2.75
CA LEU A 307 1.53 1.45 1.66
C LEU A 307 0.03 1.16 1.40
N TYR A 308 -0.85 1.63 2.29
CA TYR A 308 -2.29 1.63 2.10
C TYR A 308 -2.98 2.87 2.71
N PRO A 309 -2.92 4.05 2.06
CA PRO A 309 -3.48 5.29 2.61
C PRO A 309 -4.97 5.49 2.30
N LEU A 310 -5.59 4.61 1.49
CA LEU A 310 -7.00 4.72 1.12
C LEU A 310 -7.88 4.41 2.33
N TYR A 311 -8.70 5.37 2.74
CA TYR A 311 -9.65 5.20 3.83
C TYR A 311 -10.99 5.90 3.55
N PRO A 312 -12.12 5.20 3.72
CA PRO A 312 -12.26 3.76 4.00
C PRO A 312 -11.72 2.87 2.86
N GLY A 313 -11.33 1.63 3.19
CA GLY A 313 -10.99 0.63 2.17
C GLY A 313 -12.22 0.18 1.36
N PRO A 314 -12.04 -0.34 0.13
CA PRO A 314 -13.14 -0.89 -0.66
C PRO A 314 -13.76 -2.13 0.02
N GLU A 315 -14.94 -2.53 -0.44
CA GLU A 315 -15.54 -3.79 0.01
C GLU A 315 -14.60 -4.98 -0.25
N GLY A 316 -14.49 -5.89 0.72
CA GLY A 316 -13.70 -7.11 0.62
C GLY A 316 -12.28 -7.03 1.17
N ILE A 317 -11.76 -5.85 1.56
CA ILE A 317 -10.53 -5.75 2.34
C ILE A 317 -10.84 -5.47 3.81
N CYS A 318 -10.25 -6.26 4.70
CA CYS A 318 -10.33 -6.02 6.14
C CYS A 318 -9.00 -5.42 6.61
N ILE A 319 -9.06 -4.22 7.18
CA ILE A 319 -7.88 -3.48 7.63
C ILE A 319 -8.01 -3.25 9.13
N ASP A 320 -7.02 -3.67 9.90
CA ASP A 320 -6.85 -3.29 11.30
C ASP A 320 -6.11 -1.95 11.32
N GLN A 321 -6.78 -0.86 11.70
CA GLN A 321 -6.23 0.50 11.54
C GLN A 321 -5.03 0.73 12.45
N GLU A 322 -5.08 0.21 13.68
CA GLU A 322 -3.99 0.31 14.64
C GLU A 322 -2.74 -0.40 14.09
N GLN A 323 -2.89 -1.63 13.61
CA GLN A 323 -1.76 -2.36 13.04
C GLN A 323 -1.28 -1.76 11.71
N ALA A 324 -2.18 -1.28 10.85
CA ALA A 324 -1.80 -0.63 9.59
C ALA A 324 -0.94 0.62 9.84
N GLU A 325 -1.30 1.41 10.85
CA GLU A 325 -0.54 2.59 11.24
C GLU A 325 0.86 2.26 11.80
N ILE A 326 1.02 1.07 12.37
CA ILE A 326 2.32 0.58 12.89
C ILE A 326 3.16 -0.06 11.80
N TYR A 327 2.60 -0.91 10.94
CA TYR A 327 3.38 -1.77 10.03
C TYR A 327 3.30 -1.40 8.55
N ALA A 328 2.35 -0.57 8.12
CA ALA A 328 2.23 -0.16 6.71
C ALA A 328 2.89 1.20 6.40
N ARG A 329 3.38 1.90 7.42
CA ARG A 329 4.10 3.16 7.25
C ARG A 329 5.47 2.98 6.62
N LEU A 330 5.84 3.95 5.79
CA LEU A 330 7.18 4.08 5.22
C LEU A 330 8.00 5.01 6.13
N PRO A 331 9.07 4.53 6.78
CA PRO A 331 9.94 5.35 7.62
C PRO A 331 10.92 6.23 6.82
N TYR A 332 11.09 5.93 5.53
CA TYR A 332 11.91 6.68 4.57
C TYR A 332 11.40 6.41 3.15
N ASN A 333 11.90 7.15 2.17
CA ASN A 333 11.63 6.87 0.76
C ASN A 333 12.43 5.63 0.32
N PRO A 334 11.77 4.53 -0.07
CA PRO A 334 12.46 3.28 -0.43
C PRO A 334 13.17 3.42 -1.79
N HIS A 335 14.22 2.62 -2.01
CA HIS A 335 14.90 2.60 -3.30
C HIS A 335 14.06 1.89 -4.37
N LEU A 336 13.37 0.81 -3.97
CA LEU A 336 12.47 0.03 -4.82
C LEU A 336 11.12 -0.14 -4.12
N LEU A 337 10.03 0.08 -4.86
CA LEU A 337 8.66 -0.13 -4.41
C LEU A 337 7.97 -1.15 -5.31
N ILE A 338 7.62 -2.32 -4.77
CA ILE A 338 6.99 -3.41 -5.50
C ILE A 338 5.49 -3.41 -5.19
N LEU A 339 4.67 -3.18 -6.21
CA LEU A 339 3.21 -3.03 -6.13
C LEU A 339 2.52 -3.92 -7.19
N PRO A 340 2.42 -5.23 -6.98
CA PRO A 340 1.65 -6.10 -7.85
C PRO A 340 0.20 -5.65 -7.95
N SER A 341 -0.29 -5.56 -9.18
CA SER A 341 -1.62 -5.05 -9.47
C SER A 341 -2.23 -5.75 -10.68
N ASP A 342 -3.56 -5.80 -10.72
CA ASP A 342 -4.32 -6.19 -11.92
C ASP A 342 -4.20 -5.15 -13.05
N LEU A 343 -3.68 -3.96 -12.75
CA LEU A 343 -3.30 -2.96 -13.74
C LEU A 343 -2.10 -3.43 -14.58
N ARG A 344 -1.92 -2.81 -15.75
CA ARG A 344 -0.83 -3.20 -16.68
C ARG A 344 0.54 -3.07 -16.03
N TYR A 345 1.45 -4.00 -16.31
CA TYR A 345 2.82 -4.03 -15.81
C TYR A 345 3.53 -2.72 -16.15
N PHE A 346 4.35 -2.25 -15.24
CA PHE A 346 5.17 -1.07 -15.48
C PHE A 346 6.40 -1.03 -14.58
N ILE A 347 7.41 -0.31 -15.05
CA ILE A 347 8.56 0.10 -14.26
C ILE A 347 8.73 1.60 -14.48
N ARG A 348 8.83 2.37 -13.39
CA ARG A 348 9.07 3.82 -13.45
C ARG A 348 9.99 4.26 -12.33
N ASP A 349 10.84 5.25 -12.62
CA ASP A 349 11.55 6.00 -11.59
C ASP A 349 10.71 7.23 -11.23
N LEU A 350 10.28 7.31 -9.97
CA LEU A 350 9.41 8.35 -9.45
C LEU A 350 9.96 8.81 -8.10
N GLU A 351 10.30 10.09 -8.00
CA GLU A 351 10.75 10.69 -6.73
C GLU A 351 11.98 9.97 -6.12
N ASN A 352 12.94 9.52 -6.96
CA ASN A 352 14.10 8.70 -6.57
C ASN A 352 13.75 7.32 -5.98
N CYS A 353 12.59 6.79 -6.36
CA CYS A 353 12.14 5.44 -6.04
C CYS A 353 11.81 4.71 -7.35
N VAL A 354 12.44 3.56 -7.59
CA VAL A 354 12.05 2.68 -8.70
C VAL A 354 10.79 1.95 -8.28
N VAL A 355 9.74 2.01 -9.10
CA VAL A 355 8.45 1.37 -8.80
C VAL A 355 8.17 0.30 -9.84
N LEU A 356 7.87 -0.91 -9.37
CA LEU A 356 7.65 -2.10 -10.16
C LEU A 356 6.25 -2.66 -9.89
N ASN A 357 5.42 -2.72 -10.93
CA ASN A 357 4.27 -3.61 -10.97
C ASN A 357 4.60 -4.81 -11.87
N PRO A 358 4.84 -6.02 -11.30
CA PRO A 358 5.12 -7.21 -12.08
C PRO A 358 3.90 -7.83 -12.77
N GLU A 359 2.69 -7.29 -12.58
CA GLU A 359 1.42 -7.96 -12.88
C GLU A 359 1.23 -9.29 -12.13
N ARG A 360 0.10 -9.96 -12.40
CA ARG A 360 -0.21 -11.32 -11.97
C ARG A 360 0.46 -12.33 -12.90
N LEU A 361 1.03 -13.40 -12.35
CA LEU A 361 1.67 -14.47 -13.12
C LEU A 361 0.66 -15.20 -14.00
N ALA A 362 -0.52 -15.52 -13.45
CA ALA A 362 -1.66 -16.06 -14.19
C ALA A 362 -2.84 -15.07 -14.18
N LYS A 363 -3.53 -14.98 -15.33
CA LYS A 363 -4.75 -14.19 -15.51
C LYS A 363 -5.83 -15.12 -16.09
N GLY A 364 -6.99 -15.20 -15.44
CA GLY A 364 -8.09 -16.08 -15.87
C GLY A 364 -9.35 -15.86 -15.08
#